data_AF-A0A1M3SZK8-F1
#
_entry.id   AF-A0A1M3SZK8-F1
#
_cell.length_a   1.000
_cell.length_b   1.000
_cell.length_c   1.000
_cell.angle_alpha   90.00
_cell.angle_beta   90.00
_cell.angle_gamma   90.00
#
_symmetry.space_group_name_H-M   'P 1'
#
loop_
_entity.id
_entity.type
_entity.pdbx_description
1 polymer ?
#
loop_
_entity_poly.entity_id
_entity_poly.type
_entity_poly.pdbx_seq_one_letter_code
_entity_poly.pdbx_strand_id
1 'polypeptide(L)'
;MVHWMSGPKAYGSMAVYLSKEKDVQFLLNRKIVHVRGEAAFADIFYRRERLLRCRNCQKYGHKEARCPNPTACGKCAACHPTEELRGHRVEMRSVRRGSPGYASGLR
;
A
#
# COMPACT_ATOMS: atom_id res chain seq x y z
N MET A 1 -24.59 -13.82 14.49
CA MET A 1 -23.37 -14.65 14.66
C MET A 1 -22.19 -13.91 14.06
N VAL A 2 -21.01 -13.93 14.68
CA VAL A 2 -19.80 -13.27 14.17
C VAL A 2 -18.78 -14.33 13.78
N HIS A 3 -18.27 -14.26 12.55
CA HIS A 3 -17.21 -15.14 12.06
C HIS A 3 -15.97 -14.31 11.71
N TRP A 4 -14.86 -14.60 12.38
CA TRP A 4 -13.58 -13.94 12.11
C TRP A 4 -12.88 -14.62 10.94
N MET A 5 -12.54 -13.84 9.91
CA MET A 5 -11.85 -14.33 8.71
C MET A 5 -10.32 -14.24 8.85
N SER A 6 -9.83 -13.52 9.86
CA SER A 6 -8.42 -13.43 10.21
C SER A 6 -8.14 -14.25 11.48
N GLY A 7 -6.95 -14.86 11.56
CA GLY A 7 -6.43 -15.43 12.80
C GLY A 7 -6.23 -14.39 13.92
N PRO A 8 -5.62 -14.76 15.05
CA PRO A 8 -5.44 -13.88 16.22
C PRO A 8 -4.48 -12.73 15.87
N LYS A 9 -5.04 -11.62 15.39
CA LYS A 9 -4.32 -10.41 15.01
C LYS A 9 -5.07 -9.23 15.59
N ALA A 10 -4.34 -8.17 15.93
CA ALA A 10 -4.92 -6.92 16.43
C ALA A 10 -5.85 -6.22 15.43
N TYR A 11 -5.80 -6.61 14.15
CA TYR A 11 -6.62 -6.10 13.06
C TYR A 11 -7.03 -7.27 12.17
N GLY A 12 -8.28 -7.22 11.71
CA GLY A 12 -8.91 -8.36 11.07
C GLY A 12 -10.11 -7.98 10.22
N SER A 13 -10.64 -8.97 9.52
CA SER A 13 -11.91 -8.86 8.80
C SER A 13 -12.89 -9.85 9.42
N MET A 14 -14.14 -9.43 9.57
CA MET A 14 -15.20 -10.26 10.13
C MET A 14 -16.44 -10.26 9.24
N ALA A 15 -17.19 -11.35 9.29
CA ALA A 15 -18.53 -11.45 8.75
C ALA A 15 -19.52 -11.47 9.92
N VAL A 16 -20.51 -10.57 9.90
CA VAL A 16 -21.55 -10.48 10.92
C VAL A 16 -22.89 -10.87 10.30
N TYR A 17 -23.46 -11.97 10.77
CA TYR A 17 -24.77 -12.46 10.35
C TYR A 17 -25.84 -11.92 11.31
N LEU A 18 -26.78 -11.17 10.75
CA LEU A 18 -27.93 -10.57 11.43
C LEU A 18 -29.22 -11.12 10.82
N SER A 19 -30.23 -11.38 11.64
CA SER A 19 -31.52 -11.93 11.20
C SER A 19 -32.60 -10.86 10.98
N LYS A 20 -32.42 -9.66 11.55
CA LYS A 20 -33.39 -8.57 11.48
C LYS A 20 -32.84 -7.42 10.66
N GLU A 21 -33.63 -6.93 9.71
CA GLU A 21 -33.26 -5.79 8.86
C GLU A 21 -32.96 -4.52 9.67
N LYS A 22 -33.71 -4.27 10.74
CA LYS A 22 -33.47 -3.12 11.63
C LYS A 22 -32.05 -3.11 12.22
N ASP A 23 -31.54 -4.28 12.59
CA ASP A 23 -30.20 -4.41 13.16
C ASP A 23 -29.13 -4.20 12.07
N VAL A 24 -29.41 -4.63 10.84
CA VAL A 24 -28.55 -4.35 9.67
C VAL A 24 -28.46 -2.85 9.43
N GLN A 25 -29.59 -2.16 9.36
CA GLN A 25 -29.63 -0.71 9.14
C GLN A 25 -28.93 0.06 10.28
N PHE A 26 -29.13 -0.37 11.53
CA PHE A 26 -28.43 0.22 12.66
C PHE A 26 -26.90 0.05 12.56
N LEU A 27 -26.44 -1.15 12.19
CA LEU A 27 -25.02 -1.45 12.01
C LEU A 27 -24.43 -0.64 10.85
N LEU A 28 -25.13 -0.52 9.71
CA LEU A 28 -24.68 0.28 8.57
C LEU A 28 -24.61 1.78 8.89
N ASN A 29 -25.58 2.31 9.64
CA ASN A 29 -25.64 3.73 9.98
C ASN A 29 -24.65 4.13 11.07
N ARG A 30 -24.53 3.34 12.14
CA ARG A 30 -23.61 3.64 13.25
C ARG A 30 -22.20 3.14 13.01
N LYS A 31 -22.04 2.08 12.21
CA LYS A 31 -20.77 1.38 11.97
C LYS A 31 -20.07 0.92 13.25
N ILE A 32 -20.85 0.55 14.28
CA ILE A 32 -20.35 0.03 15.55
C ILE A 32 -20.91 -1.37 15.76
N VAL A 33 -20.07 -2.32 16.13
CA VAL A 33 -20.45 -3.70 16.46
C VAL A 33 -20.00 -4.02 17.88
N HIS A 34 -20.94 -4.38 18.74
CA HIS A 34 -20.62 -4.91 20.07
C HIS A 34 -20.48 -6.43 20.02
N VAL A 35 -19.30 -6.94 20.35
CA VAL A 35 -18.99 -8.38 20.34
C VAL A 35 -18.38 -8.75 21.68
N ARG A 36 -19.07 -9.60 22.45
CA ARG A 36 -18.57 -10.17 23.73
C ARG A 36 -18.06 -9.14 24.75
N GLY A 37 -18.65 -7.94 24.78
CA GLY A 37 -18.23 -6.86 25.69
C GLY A 37 -17.23 -5.87 25.09
N GLU A 38 -16.71 -6.14 23.89
CA GLU A 38 -15.87 -5.22 23.14
C GLU A 38 -16.68 -4.47 22.09
N ALA A 39 -16.30 -3.23 21.80
CA ALA A 39 -16.86 -2.43 20.71
C ALA A 39 -15.85 -2.35 19.57
N ALA A 40 -16.23 -2.82 18.40
CA ALA A 40 -15.48 -2.64 17.17
C ALA A 40 -16.10 -1.51 16.35
N PHE A 41 -15.27 -0.59 15.87
CA PHE A 41 -15.67 0.46 14.94
C PHE A 41 -15.29 0.02 13.53
N ALA A 42 -16.25 0.11 12.62
CA ALA A 42 -16.06 -0.18 11.20
C ALA A 42 -16.12 1.11 10.40
N ASP A 43 -15.48 1.11 9.24
CA ASP A 43 -15.73 2.12 8.21
C ASP A 43 -15.96 1.44 6.87
N ILE A 44 -16.49 2.19 5.91
CA ILE A 44 -16.70 1.71 4.54
C ILE A 44 -15.34 1.29 4.00
N PHE A 45 -15.24 0.03 3.59
CA PHE A 45 -14.03 -0.46 2.95
C PHE A 45 -13.88 0.20 1.58
N TYR A 46 -12.94 1.13 1.47
CA TYR A 46 -12.52 1.66 0.18
C TYR A 46 -11.37 0.83 -0.37
N ARG A 47 -11.59 0.18 -1.52
CA ARG A 47 -10.52 -0.49 -2.26
C ARG A 47 -9.53 0.56 -2.77
N ARG A 48 -8.51 0.85 -1.97
CA ARG A 48 -7.36 1.63 -2.43
C ARG A 48 -6.56 0.76 -3.38
N GLU A 49 -6.50 1.13 -4.65
CA GLU A 49 -5.52 0.58 -5.57
C GLU A 49 -4.14 0.94 -5.03
N ARG A 50 -3.55 0.03 -4.26
CA ARG A 50 -2.20 0.21 -3.78
C ARG A 50 -1.31 0.14 -5.01
N LEU A 51 -0.78 1.29 -5.42
CA LEU A 51 0.22 1.36 -6.48
C LEU A 51 1.29 0.34 -6.19
N LEU A 52 1.33 -0.69 -7.03
CA LEU A 52 2.12 -1.87 -6.80
C LEU A 52 3.56 -1.51 -7.13
N ARG A 53 4.32 -1.12 -6.11
CA ARG A 53 5.76 -0.86 -6.18
C ARG A 53 6.50 -2.18 -6.10
N CYS A 54 7.26 -2.48 -7.14
CA CYS A 54 8.16 -3.62 -7.18
C CYS A 54 9.28 -3.45 -6.16
N ARG A 55 9.50 -4.43 -5.28
CA ARG A 55 10.57 -4.37 -4.28
C ARG A 55 11.97 -4.58 -4.86
N ASN A 56 12.07 -5.19 -6.04
CA ASN A 56 13.34 -5.40 -6.73
C ASN A 56 13.84 -4.11 -7.41
N CYS A 57 13.03 -3.47 -8.25
CA CYS A 57 13.46 -2.31 -9.06
C CYS A 57 12.83 -0.98 -8.67
N GLN A 58 11.96 -0.95 -7.65
CA GLN A 58 11.27 0.24 -7.13
C GLN A 58 10.29 0.93 -8.10
N LYS A 59 10.10 0.43 -9.33
CA LYS A 59 9.10 0.92 -10.29
C LYS A 59 7.70 0.36 -10.00
N TYR A 60 6.69 1.03 -10.53
CA TYR A 60 5.30 0.63 -10.41
C TYR A 60 4.85 -0.33 -11.52
N GLY A 61 3.76 -1.05 -11.30
CA GLY A 61 3.04 -1.81 -12.34
C GLY A 61 3.38 -3.30 -12.42
N HIS A 62 4.30 -3.82 -11.60
CA HIS A 62 4.64 -5.25 -11.59
C HIS A 62 5.16 -5.71 -10.23
N LYS A 63 4.94 -7.00 -9.91
CA LYS A 63 5.46 -7.64 -8.70
C LYS A 63 6.91 -8.04 -8.88
N GLU A 64 7.64 -8.11 -7.77
CA GLU A 64 9.02 -8.59 -7.71
C GLU A 64 9.23 -9.93 -8.43
N ALA A 65 8.32 -10.90 -8.23
CA ALA A 65 8.37 -12.20 -8.88
C ALA A 65 8.30 -12.17 -10.42
N ARG A 66 7.86 -11.06 -11.03
CA ARG A 66 7.80 -10.87 -12.48
C ARG A 66 8.43 -9.53 -12.88
N CYS A 67 9.59 -9.23 -12.28
CA CYS A 67 10.31 -7.99 -12.54
C CYS A 67 11.16 -8.11 -13.82
N PRO A 68 10.92 -7.28 -14.85
CA PRO A 68 11.76 -7.26 -16.05
C PRO A 68 12.99 -6.35 -15.90
N ASN A 69 13.07 -5.58 -14.81
CA ASN A 69 14.12 -4.59 -14.57
C ASN A 69 15.23 -5.14 -13.66
N PRO A 70 16.46 -4.59 -13.76
CA PRO A 70 17.52 -4.89 -12.82
C PRO A 70 17.17 -4.43 -11.39
N THR A 71 17.85 -5.02 -10.42
CA THR A 71 17.72 -4.69 -9.00
C THR A 71 18.17 -3.26 -8.74
N ALA A 72 17.37 -2.52 -7.95
CA ALA A 72 17.66 -1.16 -7.54
C ALA A 72 17.30 -0.93 -6.07
N CYS A 73 18.18 -0.25 -5.36
CA CYS A 73 17.96 0.08 -3.95
C CYS A 73 16.86 1.14 -3.80
N GLY A 74 15.88 0.89 -2.93
CA GLY A 74 14.82 1.85 -2.58
C GLY A 74 15.30 3.10 -1.85
N LYS A 75 16.58 3.17 -1.47
CA LYS A 75 17.16 4.29 -0.72
C LYS A 75 18.14 5.12 -1.55
N CYS A 76 19.06 4.48 -2.28
CA CYS A 76 20.12 5.16 -3.04
C CYS A 76 20.03 4.97 -4.56
N ALA A 77 19.04 4.21 -5.06
CA ALA A 77 18.86 3.88 -6.48
C ALA A 77 20.03 3.15 -7.16
N ALA A 78 21.04 2.69 -6.39
CA ALA A 78 22.15 1.91 -6.92
C ALA A 78 21.76 0.45 -7.21
N CYS A 79 22.58 -0.24 -8.01
CA CYS A 79 22.37 -1.62 -8.48
C CYS A 79 22.64 -2.68 -7.39
N HIS A 80 21.92 -2.60 -6.27
CA HIS A 80 21.95 -3.59 -5.20
C HIS A 80 20.58 -3.67 -4.51
N PRO A 81 20.24 -4.81 -3.88
CA PRO A 81 19.00 -4.92 -3.11
C PRO A 81 19.02 -3.99 -1.90
N THR A 82 17.85 -3.54 -1.48
CA THR A 82 17.72 -2.59 -0.36
C THR A 82 18.25 -3.17 0.97
N GLU A 83 18.21 -4.49 1.11
CA GLU A 83 18.68 -5.24 2.27
C GLU A 83 20.21 -5.20 2.41
N GLU A 84 20.94 -5.11 1.29
CA GLU A 84 22.40 -5.08 1.26
C GLU A 84 22.97 -3.65 1.30
N LEU A 85 22.19 -2.68 1.82
CA LEU A 85 22.68 -1.32 1.96
C LEU A 85 23.82 -1.25 2.99
N ARG A 86 25.07 -1.41 2.52
CA ARG A 86 26.27 -1.16 3.33
C ARG A 86 26.59 0.33 3.32
N GLY A 87 26.08 1.07 4.29
CA GLY A 87 26.63 2.36 4.75
C GLY A 87 26.98 3.41 3.68
N HIS A 88 26.36 3.40 2.50
CA HIS A 88 26.68 4.36 1.45
C HIS A 88 26.19 5.75 1.89
N ARG A 89 27.14 6.66 2.16
CA ARG A 89 26.90 8.10 2.14
C ARG A 89 26.48 8.44 0.72
N VAL A 90 25.20 8.76 0.51
CA VAL A 90 24.71 9.25 -0.78
C VAL A 90 25.37 10.60 -1.01
N GLU A 91 26.51 10.61 -1.71
CA GLU A 91 27.00 11.85 -2.32
C GLU A 91 25.97 12.23 -3.37
N MET A 92 25.12 13.21 -3.03
CA MET A 92 24.30 13.89 -4.02
C MET A 92 25.24 14.56 -5.02
N ARG A 93 25.60 13.84 -6.09
CA ARG A 93 26.17 14.49 -7.27
C ARG A 93 25.12 15.47 -7.75
N SER A 94 25.39 16.76 -7.57
CA SER A 94 24.57 17.84 -8.08
C SER A 94 24.41 17.60 -9.59
N VAL A 95 23.22 17.16 -10.01
CA VAL A 95 22.87 17.16 -11.43
C VAL A 95 22.90 18.65 -11.79
N ARG A 96 23.89 19.09 -12.58
CA ARG A 96 23.85 20.43 -13.16
C ARG A 96 22.50 20.52 -13.85
N ARG A 97 21.64 21.48 -13.44
CA ARG A 97 20.40 21.78 -14.14
C ARG A 97 20.78 21.96 -15.60
N GLY A 98 20.49 20.96 -16.43
CA GLY A 98 20.56 21.12 -17.88
C GLY A 98 19.65 22.28 -18.20
N SER A 99 20.21 23.33 -18.80
CA SER A 99 19.46 24.47 -19.30
C SER A 99 18.23 23.97 -20.07
N PRO A 100 17.05 24.57 -19.91
CA PRO A 100 15.89 24.16 -20.69
C PRO A 100 16.18 24.43 -22.15
N GLY A 101 16.59 23.39 -22.89
CA GLY A 101 16.67 23.40 -24.33
C GLY A 101 15.24 23.52 -24.84
N TYR A 102 14.85 24.73 -25.23
CA TYR A 102 13.61 24.93 -25.95
C TYR A 102 13.70 24.11 -27.24
N ALA A 103 12.73 23.22 -27.45
CA ALA A 103 12.56 22.52 -28.71
C ALA A 103 12.17 23.56 -29.78
N SER A 104 13.13 23.96 -30.60
CA SER A 104 12.86 24.66 -31.86
C SER A 104 12.53 23.59 -32.91
N GLY A 105 11.25 23.47 -33.25
CA GLY A 105 10.81 22.48 -34.22
C GLY A 105 9.33 22.55 -34.57
N LEU A 106 8.83 23.75 -34.88
CA LEU A 106 7.60 23.93 -35.66
C LEU A 106 7.78 25.12 -36.61
N ARG A 107 8.17 24.80 -37.84
CA ARG A 107 7.70 25.44 -39.08
C ARG A 107 8.09 24.56 -40.26
#